data_AF-A0AAD9IMF8-F1
#
_entry.id   AF-A0AAD9IMF8-F1
#
_cell.length_a   1.000
_cell.length_b   1.000
_cell.length_c   1.000
_cell.angle_alpha   90.00
_cell.angle_beta   90.00
_cell.angle_gamma   90.00
#
_symmetry.space_group_name_H-M   'P 1'
#
loop_
_entity.id
_entity.type
_entity.pdbx_description
1 polymer ?
#
loop_
_entity_poly.entity_id
_entity_poly.type
_entity_poly.pdbx_seq_one_letter_code
_entity_poly.pdbx_strand_id
1 'polypeptide(L)'
;MLVDSLIHADLHPGNILVRLETPGGRVGRPLVEAARAFFKRAGAALGVDLTPPVDWMRRPHMVLLDAGMAMTLSRDDHVNMCGLFEAFSRMDGEGVAEWVLKFSGPEQSCPDPEAFRRDLGARMEEARSSKLFVQGSEANGAEELAAVLDMCREHQVSLPGHICATVVTTLVLEGWSHDLDPAHSTLSEVQRLLAASKGGILALLTTVADLETLERVPTFDDPLATNRFDVARLMSWRA
;
A
#
# COMPACT_ATOMS: atom_id res chain seq x y z
N MET A 1 2.97 -10.76 0.90
CA MET A 1 2.52 -11.54 -0.27
C MET A 1 3.67 -11.96 -1.17
N LEU A 2 4.41 -11.01 -1.77
CA LEU A 2 5.31 -11.27 -2.91
C LEU A 2 6.61 -12.03 -2.60
N VAL A 3 7.09 -12.00 -1.36
CA VAL A 3 8.35 -12.64 -0.95
C VAL A 3 8.08 -14.01 -0.33
N ASP A 4 7.26 -14.05 0.73
CA ASP A 4 7.07 -15.25 1.54
C ASP A 4 5.66 -15.88 1.44
N SER A 5 4.80 -15.38 0.55
CA SER A 5 3.36 -15.75 0.49
C SER A 5 2.58 -15.51 1.80
N LEU A 6 3.18 -14.83 2.78
CA LEU A 6 2.54 -14.42 4.03
C LEU A 6 1.83 -13.08 3.84
N ILE A 7 0.62 -12.99 4.38
CA ILE A 7 -0.22 -11.80 4.37
C ILE A 7 -0.70 -11.52 5.77
N HIS A 8 -0.60 -10.26 6.16
CA HIS A 8 -1.20 -9.73 7.36
C HIS A 8 -2.58 -9.19 6.98
N ALA A 9 -3.62 -9.99 7.16
CA ALA A 9 -4.96 -9.74 6.62
C ALA A 9 -5.79 -8.72 7.43
N ASP A 10 -5.17 -8.03 8.40
CA ASP A 10 -5.80 -6.98 9.20
C ASP A 10 -4.88 -5.77 9.39
N LEU A 11 -4.21 -5.37 8.30
CA LEU A 11 -3.25 -4.29 8.36
C LEU A 11 -3.97 -2.94 8.30
N HIS A 12 -4.58 -2.54 9.42
CA HIS A 12 -5.14 -1.21 9.60
C HIS A 12 -4.17 -0.31 10.42
N PRO A 13 -4.28 1.02 10.36
CA PRO A 13 -3.28 1.91 10.99
C PRO A 13 -3.17 1.79 12.51
N GLY A 14 -4.21 1.30 13.17
CA GLY A 14 -4.15 1.02 14.61
C GLY A 14 -3.13 -0.06 14.97
N ASN A 15 -2.74 -0.90 14.00
CA ASN A 15 -1.76 -1.97 14.14
C ASN A 15 -0.36 -1.57 13.67
N ILE A 16 -0.16 -0.34 13.17
CA ILE A 16 1.12 0.17 12.69
C ILE A 16 1.57 1.33 13.57
N LEU A 17 2.74 1.21 14.18
CA LEU A 17 3.39 2.30 14.90
C LEU A 17 4.72 2.66 14.23
N VAL A 18 4.94 3.94 13.94
CA VAL A 18 6.24 4.43 13.49
C VAL A 18 7.00 4.99 14.68
N ARG A 19 8.19 4.46 14.94
CA ARG A 19 9.14 4.98 15.93
C ARG A 19 10.31 5.62 15.23
N LEU A 20 10.70 6.81 15.68
CA LEU A 20 11.91 7.47 15.21
C LEU A 20 13.07 7.10 16.15
N GLU A 21 13.89 6.14 15.73
CA GLU A 21 15.00 5.63 16.52
C GLU A 21 16.33 6.30 16.15
N THR A 22 17.15 6.61 17.15
CA THR A 22 18.50 7.10 16.91
C THR A 22 19.37 5.96 16.34
N PRO A 23 20.23 6.20 15.32
CA PRO A 23 21.20 5.22 14.85
C PRO A 23 22.01 4.66 16.03
N GLY A 24 22.00 3.34 16.22
CA GLY A 24 22.61 2.69 17.40
C GLY A 24 21.76 2.70 18.67
N GLY A 25 20.48 3.07 18.60
CA GLY A 25 19.53 3.05 19.70
C GLY A 25 19.96 3.92 20.88
N ARG A 26 19.73 3.43 22.12
CA ARG A 26 20.16 4.12 23.35
C ARG A 26 21.68 4.30 23.44
N VAL A 27 22.44 3.44 22.76
CA VAL A 27 23.91 3.42 22.77
C VAL A 27 24.49 4.50 21.84
N GLY A 28 23.80 4.83 20.76
CA GLY A 28 24.22 5.86 19.79
C GLY A 28 23.80 7.29 20.14
N ARG A 29 22.89 7.48 21.12
CA ARG A 29 22.47 8.81 21.62
C ARG A 29 23.63 9.76 21.98
N PRO A 30 24.68 9.33 22.72
CA PRO A 30 25.77 10.23 23.11
C PRO A 30 26.55 10.74 21.89
N LEU A 31 26.72 9.89 20.86
CA LEU A 31 27.41 10.25 19.63
C LEU A 31 26.61 11.29 18.83
N VAL A 32 25.30 11.11 18.73
CA VAL A 32 24.39 12.05 18.06
C VAL A 32 24.32 13.39 18.81
N GLU A 33 24.30 13.36 20.14
CA GLU A 33 24.35 14.58 20.96
C GLU A 33 25.69 15.32 20.81
N ALA A 34 26.81 14.58 20.75
CA ALA A 34 28.14 15.16 20.53
C ALA A 34 28.26 15.80 19.14
N ALA A 35 27.77 15.12 18.08
CA ALA A 35 27.75 15.67 16.73
C ALA A 35 26.89 16.95 16.66
N ARG A 36 25.70 16.95 17.26
CA ARG A 36 24.82 18.12 17.33
C ARG A 36 25.47 19.29 18.08
N ALA A 37 26.17 19.01 19.19
CA ALA A 37 26.90 20.02 19.94
C ALA A 37 28.07 20.63 19.14
N PHE A 38 28.76 19.82 18.33
CA PHE A 38 29.80 20.27 17.41
C PHE A 38 29.23 21.23 16.36
N PHE A 39 28.16 20.84 15.66
CA PHE A 39 27.52 21.69 14.65
C PHE A 39 26.97 23.00 15.24
N LYS A 40 26.38 22.96 16.44
CA LYS A 40 25.94 24.17 17.14
C LYS A 40 27.09 25.15 17.40
N ARG A 41 28.26 24.63 17.80
CA ARG A 41 29.46 25.45 18.03
C ARG A 41 30.03 26.02 16.73
N ALA A 42 30.10 25.19 15.69
CA ALA A 42 30.54 25.62 14.36
C ALA A 42 29.63 26.71 13.78
N GLY A 43 28.31 26.55 13.91
CA GLY A 43 27.32 27.52 13.47
C GLY A 43 27.44 28.86 14.21
N ALA A 44 27.58 28.82 15.54
CA ALA A 44 27.81 30.02 16.34
C ALA A 44 29.07 30.80 15.94
N ALA A 45 30.15 30.09 15.54
CA ALA A 45 31.38 30.72 15.05
C ALA A 45 31.23 31.37 13.67
N LEU A 46 30.30 30.89 12.86
CA LEU A 46 30.03 31.36 11.50
C LEU A 46 28.82 32.30 11.40
N GLY A 47 28.13 32.56 12.52
CA GLY A 47 26.92 33.40 12.54
C GLY A 47 25.72 32.78 11.80
N VAL A 48 25.73 31.47 11.57
CA VAL A 48 24.69 30.71 10.85
C VAL A 48 24.26 29.51 11.68
N ASP A 49 22.97 29.16 11.68
CA ASP A 49 22.53 27.93 12.35
C ASP A 49 22.87 26.71 11.49
N LEU A 50 23.89 25.95 11.91
CA LEU A 50 24.30 24.70 11.27
C LEU A 50 23.78 23.47 12.01
N THR A 51 22.95 23.65 13.05
CA THR A 51 22.50 22.54 13.88
C THR A 51 21.51 21.69 13.08
N PRO A 52 21.83 20.44 12.73
CA PRO A 52 20.87 19.61 12.00
C PRO A 52 19.64 19.35 12.90
N PRO A 53 18.41 19.39 12.34
CA PRO A 53 17.21 18.88 12.98
C PRO A 53 17.45 17.48 13.56
N VAL A 54 16.93 17.21 14.76
CA VAL A 54 17.13 15.90 15.42
C VAL A 54 16.55 14.78 14.56
N ASP A 55 15.49 15.08 13.82
CA ASP A 55 14.75 14.11 13.00
C ASP A 55 15.57 13.64 11.79
N TRP A 56 16.50 14.45 11.28
CA TRP A 56 17.46 14.02 10.25
C TRP A 56 18.43 12.94 10.75
N MET A 57 18.58 12.84 12.07
CA MET A 57 19.44 11.87 12.73
C MET A 57 18.64 10.73 13.35
N ARG A 58 17.35 10.58 13.02
CA ARG A 58 16.53 9.44 13.44
C ARG A 58 16.11 8.63 12.23
N ARG A 59 16.09 7.31 12.38
CA ARG A 59 15.60 6.39 11.37
C ARG A 59 14.17 5.97 11.74
N PRO A 60 13.22 6.02 10.79
CA PRO A 60 11.90 5.47 11.01
C PRO A 60 12.00 3.95 11.17
N HIS A 61 11.28 3.42 12.15
CA HIS A 61 11.17 2.01 12.46
C HIS A 61 9.69 1.69 12.58
N MET A 62 9.19 0.85 11.67
CA MET A 62 7.81 0.39 11.68
C MET A 62 7.64 -0.79 12.65
N VAL A 63 6.67 -0.69 13.55
CA VAL A 63 6.30 -1.74 14.52
C VAL A 63 4.89 -2.20 14.21
N LEU A 64 4.73 -3.50 13.95
CA LEU A 64 3.44 -4.14 13.72
C LEU A 64 2.96 -4.80 15.03
N LEU A 65 1.78 -4.44 15.50
CA LEU A 65 1.30 -4.81 16.84
C LEU A 65 0.47 -6.10 16.86
N ASP A 66 -0.41 -6.28 15.89
CA ASP A 66 -1.40 -7.37 15.91
C ASP A 66 -1.15 -8.37 14.79
N ALA A 67 -0.59 -9.54 15.09
CA ALA A 67 -0.40 -10.60 14.09
C ALA A 67 -1.53 -11.65 14.08
N GLY A 68 -2.70 -11.32 14.65
CA GLY A 68 -3.79 -12.27 14.89
C GLY A 68 -4.43 -12.83 13.62
N MET A 69 -4.37 -12.09 12.50
CA MET A 69 -4.89 -12.52 11.20
C MET A 69 -3.78 -12.65 10.15
N ALA A 70 -2.72 -13.37 10.49
CA ALA A 70 -1.72 -13.78 9.51
C ALA A 70 -2.19 -15.02 8.74
N MET A 71 -2.07 -14.99 7.42
CA MET A 71 -2.41 -16.11 6.54
C MET A 71 -1.33 -16.34 5.50
N THR A 72 -1.22 -17.59 5.04
CA THR A 72 -0.32 -17.98 3.95
C THR A 72 -1.14 -18.30 2.72
N LEU A 73 -0.76 -17.73 1.57
CA LEU A 73 -1.32 -18.12 0.29
C LEU A 73 -0.74 -19.46 -0.16
N SER A 74 -1.60 -20.31 -0.74
CA SER A 74 -1.12 -21.46 -1.50
C SER A 74 -0.31 -21.00 -2.71
N ARG A 75 0.48 -21.91 -3.31
CA ARG A 75 1.25 -21.57 -4.51
C ARG A 75 0.36 -21.12 -5.67
N ASP A 76 -0.79 -21.77 -5.83
CA ASP A 76 -1.74 -21.47 -6.90
C ASP A 76 -2.45 -20.13 -6.62
N ASP A 77 -2.86 -19.89 -5.37
CA ASP A 77 -3.44 -18.59 -4.98
C ASP A 77 -2.45 -17.44 -5.14
N HIS A 78 -1.18 -17.66 -4.80
CA HIS A 78 -0.13 -16.66 -5.01
C HIS A 78 0.02 -16.31 -6.49
N VAL A 79 0.04 -17.32 -7.38
CA VAL A 79 0.09 -17.08 -8.83
C VAL A 79 -1.16 -16.33 -9.30
N ASN A 80 -2.34 -16.74 -8.85
CA ASN A 80 -3.60 -16.10 -9.21
C ASN A 80 -3.67 -14.65 -8.71
N MET A 81 -3.21 -14.37 -7.49
CA MET A 81 -3.14 -13.02 -6.92
C MET A 81 -2.17 -12.12 -7.71
N CYS A 82 -0.98 -12.62 -8.06
CA CYS A 82 -0.04 -11.88 -8.91
C CYS A 82 -0.64 -11.59 -10.29
N GLY A 83 -1.31 -12.58 -10.89
CA GLY A 83 -2.01 -12.42 -12.18
C GLY A 83 -3.14 -11.40 -12.11
N LEU A 84 -3.94 -11.44 -11.04
CA LEU A 84 -5.00 -10.48 -10.77
C LEU A 84 -4.46 -9.04 -10.73
N PHE A 85 -3.45 -8.79 -9.90
CA PHE A 85 -2.87 -7.44 -9.78
C PHE A 85 -2.19 -6.97 -11.07
N GLU A 86 -1.57 -7.89 -11.82
CA GLU A 86 -1.01 -7.55 -13.13
C GLU A 86 -2.11 -7.16 -14.14
N ALA A 87 -3.18 -7.95 -14.28
CA ALA A 87 -4.29 -7.61 -15.17
C ALA A 87 -4.94 -6.29 -14.75
N PHE A 88 -5.16 -6.09 -13.45
CA PHE A 88 -5.73 -4.87 -12.89
C PHE A 88 -4.87 -3.64 -13.22
N SER A 89 -3.54 -3.73 -13.06
CA SER A 89 -2.62 -2.63 -13.38
C SER A 89 -2.64 -2.18 -14.84
N ARG A 90 -3.03 -3.10 -15.75
CA ARG A 90 -3.15 -2.82 -17.18
C ARG A 90 -4.55 -2.34 -17.55
N MET A 91 -5.46 -2.23 -16.58
CA MET A 91 -6.89 -2.02 -16.79
C MET A 91 -7.48 -3.08 -17.74
N ASP A 92 -6.96 -4.30 -17.68
CA ASP A 92 -7.42 -5.44 -18.49
C ASP A 92 -8.57 -6.15 -17.77
N GLY A 93 -9.79 -5.64 -17.95
CA GLY A 93 -10.97 -6.14 -17.23
C GLY A 93 -11.33 -7.59 -17.55
N GLU A 94 -11.09 -8.05 -18.78
CA GLU A 94 -11.30 -9.46 -19.14
C GLU A 94 -10.28 -10.35 -18.42
N GLY A 95 -9.00 -9.94 -18.40
CA GLY A 95 -7.95 -10.63 -17.67
C GLY A 95 -8.21 -10.65 -16.15
N VAL A 96 -8.68 -9.54 -15.58
CA VAL A 96 -9.08 -9.47 -14.16
C VAL A 96 -10.18 -10.50 -13.88
N ALA A 97 -11.23 -10.54 -14.71
CA ALA A 97 -12.30 -11.51 -14.56
C ALA A 97 -11.81 -12.96 -14.65
N GLU A 98 -10.88 -13.25 -15.57
CA GLU A 98 -10.28 -14.58 -15.69
C GLU A 98 -9.57 -15.01 -14.40
N TRP A 99 -8.75 -14.14 -13.81
CA TRP A 99 -8.06 -14.45 -12.55
C TRP A 99 -9.01 -14.57 -11.36
N VAL A 100 -10.00 -13.68 -11.28
CA VAL A 100 -11.04 -13.73 -10.24
C VAL A 100 -11.78 -15.07 -10.27
N LEU A 101 -12.19 -15.53 -11.45
CA LEU A 101 -12.93 -16.79 -11.60
C LEU A 101 -12.11 -18.02 -11.21
N LYS A 102 -10.77 -17.96 -11.34
CA LYS A 102 -9.85 -19.06 -11.02
C LYS A 102 -9.74 -19.34 -9.52
N PHE A 103 -9.98 -18.36 -8.64
CA PHE A 103 -9.77 -18.54 -7.18
C PHE A 103 -10.66 -19.62 -6.57
N SER A 104 -11.90 -19.77 -7.05
CA SER A 104 -12.82 -20.79 -6.55
C SER A 104 -12.81 -22.07 -7.37
N GLY A 105 -12.06 -22.11 -8.49
CA GLY A 105 -11.89 -23.30 -9.32
C GLY A 105 -13.21 -24.01 -9.62
N PRO A 106 -13.33 -25.32 -9.31
CA PRO A 106 -14.58 -26.09 -9.51
C PRO A 106 -15.76 -25.64 -8.63
N GLU A 107 -15.51 -24.95 -7.52
CA GLU A 107 -16.54 -24.46 -6.57
C GLU A 107 -17.09 -23.08 -6.96
N GLN A 108 -16.86 -22.65 -8.20
CA GLN A 108 -17.33 -21.37 -8.71
C GLN A 108 -18.87 -21.34 -8.80
N SER A 109 -19.50 -20.34 -8.17
CA SER A 109 -20.97 -20.18 -8.17
C SER A 109 -21.50 -19.25 -9.26
N CYS A 110 -20.62 -18.57 -10.01
CA CYS A 110 -21.02 -17.62 -11.05
C CYS A 110 -21.90 -18.31 -12.13
N PRO A 111 -23.17 -17.88 -12.31
CA PRO A 111 -24.09 -18.51 -13.27
C PRO A 111 -23.69 -18.29 -14.72
N ASP A 112 -23.11 -17.13 -15.02
CA ASP A 112 -22.67 -16.75 -16.37
C ASP A 112 -21.28 -16.07 -16.31
N PRO A 113 -20.20 -16.88 -16.36
CA PRO A 113 -18.83 -16.38 -16.35
C PRO A 113 -18.48 -15.53 -17.58
N GLU A 114 -19.14 -15.74 -18.73
CA GLU A 114 -18.90 -14.95 -19.93
C GLU A 114 -19.52 -13.56 -19.82
N ALA A 115 -20.72 -13.46 -19.26
CA ALA A 115 -21.31 -12.17 -18.95
C ALA A 115 -20.42 -11.39 -17.98
N PHE A 116 -19.94 -12.02 -16.90
CA PHE A 116 -19.02 -11.38 -15.95
C PHE A 116 -17.75 -10.85 -16.62
N ARG A 117 -17.08 -11.65 -17.47
CA ARG A 117 -15.91 -11.22 -18.25
C ARG A 117 -16.21 -10.00 -19.11
N ARG A 118 -17.28 -10.06 -19.89
CA ARG A 118 -17.69 -8.99 -20.80
C ARG A 118 -18.04 -7.70 -20.05
N ASP A 119 -18.82 -7.80 -18.98
CA ASP A 119 -19.27 -6.64 -18.22
C ASP A 119 -18.11 -5.99 -17.45
N LEU A 120 -17.21 -6.78 -16.86
CA LEU A 120 -16.02 -6.24 -16.20
C LEU A 120 -15.04 -5.61 -17.20
N GLY A 121 -14.85 -6.24 -18.37
CA GLY A 121 -14.09 -5.68 -19.48
C GLY A 121 -14.62 -4.32 -19.92
N ALA A 122 -15.94 -4.21 -20.14
CA ALA A 122 -16.58 -2.95 -20.51
C ALA A 122 -16.42 -1.87 -19.45
N ARG A 123 -16.59 -2.21 -18.16
CA ARG A 123 -16.48 -1.27 -17.04
C ARG A 123 -15.07 -0.71 -16.87
N MET A 124 -14.03 -1.53 -17.01
CA MET A 124 -12.64 -1.07 -16.92
C MET A 124 -12.22 -0.27 -18.16
N GLU A 125 -12.71 -0.63 -19.33
CA GLU A 125 -12.50 0.15 -20.56
C GLU A 125 -13.17 1.53 -20.48
N GLU A 126 -14.36 1.61 -19.90
CA GLU A 126 -15.02 2.88 -19.58
C GLU A 126 -14.19 3.72 -18.59
N ALA A 127 -13.72 3.11 -17.50
CA ALA A 127 -12.85 3.79 -16.54
C ALA A 127 -11.57 4.32 -17.18
N ARG A 128 -10.94 3.51 -18.05
CA ARG A 128 -9.72 3.85 -18.79
C ARG A 128 -9.93 4.98 -19.81
N SER A 129 -11.08 5.00 -20.49
CA SER A 129 -11.42 5.99 -21.52
C SER A 129 -11.98 7.29 -20.95
N SER A 130 -12.60 7.22 -19.77
CA SER A 130 -13.00 8.40 -19.00
C SER A 130 -11.75 9.16 -18.50
N LYS A 131 -11.84 10.49 -18.43
CA LYS A 131 -10.75 11.33 -17.90
C LYS A 131 -10.40 11.07 -16.43
N LEU A 132 -11.03 10.09 -15.75
CA LEU A 132 -10.64 9.67 -14.41
C LEU A 132 -9.14 9.31 -14.35
N PHE A 133 -8.58 8.71 -15.40
CA PHE A 133 -7.15 8.34 -15.44
C PHE A 133 -6.21 9.37 -16.08
N VAL A 134 -6.71 10.52 -16.55
CA VAL A 134 -5.91 11.49 -17.36
C VAL A 134 -5.13 12.51 -16.54
N GLN A 135 -5.13 12.46 -15.21
CA GLN A 135 -4.25 13.33 -14.41
C GLN A 135 -3.69 12.63 -13.18
N GLY A 136 -2.86 11.59 -13.34
CA GLY A 136 -1.93 11.13 -12.30
C GLY A 136 -2.52 10.95 -10.89
N SER A 137 -3.84 10.73 -10.81
CA SER A 137 -4.57 10.63 -9.57
C SER A 137 -4.52 9.17 -9.21
N GLU A 138 -3.44 8.84 -8.51
CA GLU A 138 -3.24 7.60 -7.77
C GLU A 138 -4.43 7.24 -6.86
N ALA A 139 -5.35 8.18 -6.60
CA ALA A 139 -6.59 8.01 -5.85
C ALA A 139 -7.61 6.99 -6.43
N ASN A 140 -7.48 6.55 -7.68
CA ASN A 140 -8.56 5.79 -8.35
C ASN A 140 -8.43 4.26 -8.25
N GLY A 141 -7.29 3.73 -7.82
CA GLY A 141 -7.07 2.27 -7.81
C GLY A 141 -7.95 1.55 -6.79
N ALA A 142 -8.17 2.16 -5.63
CA ALA A 142 -9.06 1.62 -4.60
C ALA A 142 -10.53 1.62 -5.05
N GLU A 143 -10.99 2.68 -5.71
CA GLU A 143 -12.36 2.77 -6.24
C GLU A 143 -12.62 1.74 -7.33
N GLU A 144 -11.67 1.54 -8.25
CA GLU A 144 -11.80 0.55 -9.31
C GLU A 144 -11.74 -0.89 -8.78
N LEU A 145 -10.87 -1.18 -7.82
CA LEU A 145 -10.82 -2.52 -7.21
C LEU A 145 -12.04 -2.78 -6.31
N ALA A 146 -12.63 -1.76 -5.68
CA ALA A 146 -13.93 -1.87 -5.02
C ALA A 146 -15.05 -2.17 -6.03
N ALA A 147 -15.04 -1.51 -7.20
CA ALA A 147 -15.99 -1.79 -8.27
C ALA A 147 -15.88 -3.25 -8.78
N VAL A 148 -14.67 -3.82 -8.84
CA VAL A 148 -14.47 -5.26 -9.14
C VAL A 148 -15.18 -6.14 -8.12
N LEU A 149 -15.08 -5.82 -6.82
CA LEU A 149 -15.76 -6.60 -5.77
C LEU A 149 -17.28 -6.49 -5.86
N ASP A 150 -17.81 -5.31 -6.19
CA ASP A 150 -19.25 -5.13 -6.43
C ASP A 150 -19.72 -5.95 -7.64
N MET A 151 -18.96 -5.95 -8.74
CA MET A 151 -19.23 -6.79 -9.90
C MET A 151 -19.21 -8.29 -9.56
N CYS A 152 -18.28 -8.72 -8.71
CA CYS A 152 -18.24 -10.10 -8.22
C CYS A 152 -19.54 -10.47 -7.48
N ARG A 153 -20.05 -9.56 -6.65
CA ARG A 153 -21.31 -9.73 -5.92
C ARG A 153 -22.50 -9.82 -6.87
N GLU A 154 -22.58 -8.93 -7.86
CA GLU A 154 -23.69 -8.87 -8.83
C GLU A 154 -23.75 -10.11 -9.73
N HIS A 155 -22.61 -10.60 -10.18
CA HIS A 155 -22.49 -11.82 -10.98
C HIS A 155 -22.42 -13.11 -10.15
N GLN A 156 -22.61 -13.00 -8.83
CA GLN A 156 -22.59 -14.13 -7.88
C GLN A 156 -21.31 -14.98 -8.00
N VAL A 157 -20.18 -14.32 -8.21
CA VAL A 157 -18.85 -14.93 -8.25
C VAL A 157 -18.45 -15.31 -6.83
N SER A 158 -18.16 -16.59 -6.60
CA SER A 158 -17.59 -17.03 -5.32
C SER A 158 -16.11 -16.67 -5.27
N LEU A 159 -15.70 -16.10 -4.13
CA LEU A 159 -14.31 -15.83 -3.78
C LEU A 159 -14.01 -16.49 -2.43
N PRO A 160 -12.90 -17.24 -2.27
CA PRO A 160 -12.51 -17.78 -0.98
C PRO A 160 -12.27 -16.65 0.02
N GLY A 161 -12.64 -16.86 1.28
CA GLY A 161 -12.58 -15.82 2.31
C GLY A 161 -11.17 -15.22 2.50
N HIS A 162 -10.14 -16.04 2.33
CA HIS A 162 -8.74 -15.63 2.47
C HIS A 162 -8.27 -14.75 1.30
N ILE A 163 -8.82 -14.95 0.10
CA ILE A 163 -8.57 -14.08 -1.07
C ILE A 163 -9.28 -12.74 -0.89
N CYS A 164 -10.54 -12.77 -0.46
CA CYS A 164 -11.30 -11.56 -0.15
C CYS A 164 -10.58 -10.71 0.92
N ALA A 165 -10.14 -11.34 2.01
CA ALA A 165 -9.39 -10.67 3.06
C ALA A 165 -8.09 -10.01 2.53
N THR A 166 -7.39 -10.68 1.61
CA THR A 166 -6.20 -10.12 0.95
C THR A 166 -6.54 -8.87 0.14
N VAL A 167 -7.55 -8.95 -0.74
CA VAL A 167 -7.96 -7.82 -1.59
C VAL A 167 -8.44 -6.64 -0.76
N VAL A 168 -9.27 -6.90 0.26
CA VAL A 168 -9.79 -5.87 1.18
C VAL A 168 -8.67 -5.24 1.98
N THR A 169 -7.69 -6.01 2.46
CA THR A 169 -6.51 -5.45 3.14
C THR A 169 -5.75 -4.50 2.22
N THR A 170 -5.53 -4.89 0.96
CA THR A 170 -4.87 -4.02 -0.02
C THR A 170 -5.67 -2.72 -0.27
N LEU A 171 -7.00 -2.80 -0.35
CA LEU A 171 -7.88 -1.63 -0.49
C LEU A 171 -7.78 -0.68 0.70
N VAL A 172 -7.81 -1.23 1.93
CA VAL A 172 -7.66 -0.44 3.16
C VAL A 172 -6.30 0.26 3.15
N LEU A 173 -5.23 -0.47 2.82
CA LEU A 173 -3.89 0.11 2.74
C LEU A 173 -3.78 1.22 1.70
N GLU A 174 -4.36 1.04 0.51
CA GLU A 174 -4.38 2.08 -0.53
C GLU A 174 -5.13 3.32 -0.06
N GLY A 175 -6.31 3.15 0.56
CA GLY A 175 -7.08 4.28 1.09
C GLY A 175 -6.31 5.08 2.14
N TRP A 176 -5.66 4.41 3.09
CA TRP A 176 -4.84 5.07 4.11
C TRP A 176 -3.55 5.66 3.55
N SER A 177 -2.91 4.98 2.59
CA SER A 177 -1.75 5.47 1.86
C SER A 177 -2.07 6.82 1.23
N HIS A 178 -3.20 6.91 0.53
CA HIS A 178 -3.67 8.12 -0.10
C HIS A 178 -3.98 9.24 0.90
N ASP A 179 -4.63 8.93 2.03
CA ASP A 179 -4.90 9.90 3.10
C ASP A 179 -3.62 10.45 3.76
N LEU A 180 -2.56 9.63 3.83
CA LEU A 180 -1.27 10.00 4.40
C LEU A 180 -0.38 10.78 3.43
N ASP A 181 -0.31 10.34 2.17
CA ASP A 181 0.42 10.98 1.10
C ASP A 181 -0.37 10.83 -0.22
N PRO A 182 -1.07 11.89 -0.67
CA PRO A 182 -1.84 11.84 -1.91
C PRO A 182 -1.01 11.58 -3.17
N ALA A 183 0.32 11.70 -3.10
CA ALA A 183 1.26 11.41 -4.18
C ALA A 183 1.88 10.01 -4.08
N HIS A 184 1.36 9.15 -3.19
CA HIS A 184 1.79 7.76 -3.03
C HIS A 184 0.66 6.76 -3.30
N SER A 185 0.87 5.87 -4.27
CA SER A 185 0.05 4.67 -4.49
C SER A 185 0.76 3.40 -4.04
N THR A 186 0.12 2.65 -3.14
CA THR A 186 0.57 1.30 -2.75
C THR A 186 0.42 0.34 -3.91
N LEU A 187 -0.63 0.46 -4.72
CA LEU A 187 -0.83 -0.37 -5.92
C LEU A 187 0.29 -0.17 -6.95
N SER A 188 0.75 1.06 -7.18
CA SER A 188 1.91 1.33 -8.05
C SER A 188 3.19 0.65 -7.53
N GLU A 189 3.39 0.59 -6.21
CA GLU A 189 4.56 -0.07 -5.63
C GLU A 189 4.47 -1.60 -5.71
N VAL A 190 3.27 -2.16 -5.48
CA VAL A 190 3.00 -3.59 -5.71
C VAL A 190 3.32 -3.98 -7.15
N GLN A 191 2.96 -3.14 -8.14
CA GLN A 191 3.31 -3.36 -9.54
C GLN A 191 4.81 -3.35 -9.78
N ARG A 192 5.53 -2.38 -9.21
CA ARG A 192 7.00 -2.28 -9.33
C ARG A 192 7.68 -3.53 -8.77
N LEU A 193 7.22 -4.01 -7.62
CA LEU A 193 7.71 -5.25 -7.01
C LEU A 193 7.35 -6.50 -7.81
N LEU A 194 6.15 -6.58 -8.38
CA LEU A 194 5.75 -7.67 -9.28
C LEU A 194 6.63 -7.72 -10.54
N ALA A 195 6.93 -6.56 -11.14
CA ALA A 195 7.82 -6.47 -12.28
C ALA A 195 9.26 -6.90 -11.92
N ALA A 196 9.76 -6.48 -10.75
CA ALA A 196 11.07 -6.89 -10.25
C ALA A 196 11.15 -8.40 -9.96
N SER A 197 10.09 -8.99 -9.41
CA SER A 197 9.99 -10.44 -9.14
C SER A 197 10.17 -11.29 -10.42
N LYS A 198 9.69 -10.80 -11.57
CA LYS A 198 9.90 -11.45 -12.87
C LYS A 198 11.36 -11.45 -13.33
N GLY A 199 12.15 -10.47 -12.87
CA GLY A 199 13.60 -10.40 -13.10
C GLY A 199 14.43 -11.37 -12.24
N GLY A 200 13.78 -12.14 -11.36
CA GLY A 200 14.43 -13.07 -10.43
C GLY A 200 14.65 -12.47 -9.04
N ILE A 201 15.02 -13.33 -8.08
CA ILE A 201 15.11 -12.96 -6.66
C ILE A 201 16.12 -11.84 -6.39
N LEU A 202 17.18 -11.75 -7.21
CA LEU A 202 18.19 -10.69 -7.09
C LEU A 202 17.61 -9.33 -7.48
N ALA A 203 16.80 -9.26 -8.54
CA ALA A 203 16.13 -8.04 -8.98
C ALA A 203 15.09 -7.58 -7.94
N LEU A 204 14.34 -8.52 -7.37
CA LEU A 204 13.41 -8.24 -6.28
C LEU A 204 14.14 -7.70 -5.04
N LEU A 205 15.24 -8.34 -4.62
CA LEU A 205 16.03 -7.88 -3.48
C LEU A 205 16.67 -6.51 -3.72
N THR A 206 17.11 -6.20 -4.95
CA THR A 206 17.62 -4.87 -5.28
C THR A 206 16.51 -3.81 -5.24
N THR A 207 15.33 -4.09 -5.77
CA THR A 207 14.20 -3.14 -5.70
C THR A 207 13.71 -2.95 -4.27
N VAL A 208 13.69 -4.01 -3.45
CA VAL A 208 13.37 -3.91 -2.01
C VAL A 208 14.45 -3.14 -1.23
N ALA A 209 15.72 -3.33 -1.55
CA ALA A 209 16.81 -2.55 -0.97
C ALA A 209 16.76 -1.07 -1.40
N ASP A 210 16.39 -0.80 -2.65
CA ASP A 210 16.15 0.57 -3.14
C ASP A 210 14.93 1.20 -2.45
N LEU A 211 13.93 0.42 -2.02
CA LEU A 211 12.82 0.90 -1.18
C LEU A 211 13.22 1.21 0.27
N GLU A 212 14.17 0.47 0.85
CA GLU A 212 14.85 0.89 2.10
C GLU A 212 15.64 2.19 1.89
N THR A 213 15.96 2.52 0.63
CA THR A 213 16.59 3.76 0.18
C THR A 213 15.55 4.80 -0.26
N LEU A 214 14.41 4.88 0.46
CA LEU A 214 13.51 6.04 0.47
C LEU A 214 14.25 7.28 1.01
N GLU A 215 15.25 7.74 0.28
CA GLU A 215 15.78 9.08 0.37
C GLU A 215 14.68 10.03 -0.10
N ARG A 216 14.12 10.76 0.88
CA ARG A 216 13.03 11.75 0.78
C ARG A 216 11.64 11.19 1.03
N VAL A 217 11.41 10.74 2.26
CA VAL A 217 10.18 11.15 2.93
C VAL A 217 10.30 12.68 3.14
N PRO A 218 9.47 13.52 2.50
CA PRO A 218 9.43 14.93 2.86
C PRO A 218 9.15 15.03 4.37
N THR A 219 9.97 15.81 5.07
CA THR A 219 9.76 16.08 6.49
C THR A 219 8.33 16.58 6.70
N PHE A 220 7.64 16.08 7.73
CA PHE A 220 6.28 16.46 8.16
C PHE A 220 6.09 17.97 8.50
N ASP A 221 7.05 18.82 8.12
CA ASP A 221 7.09 20.26 8.36
C ASP A 221 6.35 21.07 7.28
N ASP A 222 5.93 20.46 6.17
CA ASP A 222 4.97 21.11 5.29
C ASP A 222 3.61 21.06 6.00
N PRO A 223 2.94 22.21 6.27
CA PRO A 223 1.65 22.19 6.92
C PRO A 223 0.69 21.45 6.00
N LEU A 224 0.49 20.15 6.28
CA LEU A 224 -0.68 19.41 5.85
C LEU A 224 -1.84 20.37 6.03
N ALA A 225 -2.55 20.64 4.95
CA ALA A 225 -3.77 21.40 4.95
C ALA A 225 -4.73 20.69 5.90
N THR A 226 -4.58 20.99 7.19
CA THR A 226 -5.40 20.57 8.31
C THR A 226 -6.67 21.40 8.23
N ASN A 227 -7.37 21.28 7.11
CA ASN A 227 -8.75 21.69 7.04
C ASN A 227 -9.57 20.62 7.75
N ARG A 228 -9.61 20.79 9.07
CA ARG A 228 -10.64 20.31 10.00
C ARG A 228 -10.88 18.81 9.98
N PHE A 229 -10.11 18.11 10.82
CA PHE A 229 -10.67 16.99 11.60
C PHE A 229 -11.87 17.52 12.40
N ASP A 230 -13.06 17.42 11.83
CA ASP A 230 -14.30 17.81 12.50
C ASP A 230 -14.68 16.73 13.52
N VAL A 231 -14.27 16.98 14.77
CA VAL A 231 -14.54 16.13 15.94
C VAL A 231 -16.06 15.91 16.12
N ALA A 232 -16.92 16.76 15.54
CA ALA A 232 -18.37 16.60 15.59
C ALA A 232 -18.88 15.36 14.82
N ARG A 233 -18.16 14.89 13.78
CA ARG A 233 -18.53 13.68 13.01
C ARG A 233 -18.29 12.37 13.77
N LEU A 234 -17.38 12.37 14.74
CA LEU A 234 -17.05 11.21 15.57
C LEU A 234 -18.04 11.02 16.74
N MET A 235 -18.78 12.07 17.12
CA MET A 235 -19.71 12.05 18.26
C MET A 235 -21.16 11.72 17.85
N SER A 236 -21.49 11.63 16.56
CA SER A 236 -22.87 11.34 16.09
C SER A 236 -23.17 9.85 15.91
N TRP A 237 -22.30 8.94 16.36
CA TRP A 237 -22.54 7.49 16.33
C TRP A 237 -22.76 6.94 17.74
N ARG A 238 -23.85 7.37 18.37
CA ARG A 238 -24.49 6.67 19.50
C ARG A 238 -26.01 6.85 19.45
N ALA A 239 -26.68 5.74 19.13
CA ALA A 239 -28.12 5.44 19.22
C ALA A 239 -29.07 6.21 18.28
#